data_AF-A0A3D0WUD6-F1
#
_entry.id   AF-A0A3D0WUD6-F1
#
_cell.length_a   1.000
_cell.length_b   1.000
_cell.length_c   1.000
_cell.angle_alpha   90.00
_cell.angle_beta   90.00
_cell.angle_gamma   90.00
#
_symmetry.space_group_name_H-M   'P 1'
#
loop_
_entity.id
_entity.type
_entity.pdbx_description
1 polymer ?
#
loop_
_entity_poly.entity_id
_entity_poly.type
_entity_poly.pdbx_seq_one_letter_code
_entity_poly.pdbx_strand_id
1 'polypeptide(L)' 'MRRIHLLLLPALAILLLSSCDGSGFLSASSMSSEVLVIMDENEWEGETGRALFDVLNSPAKGLPQFEPNFRVIQLT' A
#
# COMPACT_ATOMS: atom_id res chain seq x y z
N MET A 1 38.78 26.24 9.36
CA MET A 1 37.73 26.13 8.33
C MET A 1 37.58 24.72 7.72
N ARG A 2 38.62 24.08 7.17
CA ARG A 2 38.51 22.73 6.53
C ARG A 2 37.98 21.62 7.45
N ARG A 3 38.38 21.59 8.74
CA ARG A 3 37.90 20.60 9.72
C ARG A 3 36.42 20.77 10.09
N ILE A 4 35.90 22.00 10.00
CA ILE A 4 34.49 22.28 10.26
C ILE A 4 33.65 21.77 9.09
N HIS A 5 34.07 22.01 7.84
CA HIS A 5 33.40 21.46 6.67
C HIS A 5 33.41 19.92 6.63
N LEU A 6 34.47 19.28 7.12
CA LEU A 6 34.54 17.81 7.24
C LEU A 6 33.50 17.23 8.22
N LEU A 7 33.08 17.98 9.24
CA LEU A 7 32.06 17.56 10.20
C LEU A 7 30.64 18.00 9.79
N LEU A 8 30.52 19.09 9.02
CA LEU A 8 29.24 19.66 8.60
C LEU A 8 28.61 18.88 7.44
N LEU A 9 29.42 18.31 6.54
CA LEU A 9 28.98 17.48 5.42
C LEU A 9 28.24 16.19 5.84
N PRO A 10 28.77 15.36 6.77
CA PRO A 10 28.05 14.17 7.23
C PRO A 10 26.83 14.53 8.07
N ALA A 11 26.87 15.61 8.86
CA ALA A 11 25.71 16.07 9.62
C ALA A 11 24.54 16.50 8.71
N LEU A 12 24.85 17.18 7.61
CA LEU A 12 23.86 17.54 6.59
C LEU A 12 23.28 16.30 5.89
N ALA A 13 24.12 15.31 5.57
CA ALA A 13 23.66 14.06 4.97
C ALA A 13 22.70 13.28 5.89
N ILE A 14 22.99 13.20 7.19
CA ILE A 14 22.09 12.58 8.17
C ILE A 14 20.76 13.33 8.19
N LEU A 15 20.77 14.66 8.27
CA LEU A 15 19.55 15.47 8.29
C LEU A 15 18.67 15.25 7.05
N LEU A 16 19.28 15.10 5.87
CA LEU A 16 18.54 14.86 4.61
C LEU A 16 18.00 13.43 4.50
N LEU A 17 18.70 12.44 5.04
CA LEU A 17 18.34 11.02 4.97
C LEU A 17 17.42 10.57 6.12
N SER A 18 17.18 11.42 7.12
CA SER A 18 16.34 11.12 8.29
C SER A 18 14.83 11.33 8.07
N SER A 19 14.41 11.77 6.88
CA SER A 19 12.98 12.01 6.59
C SER A 19 12.15 10.75 6.32
N CYS A 20 12.73 9.56 6.51
CA CYS A 20 12.02 8.29 6.37
C CYS A 20 11.18 8.03 7.64
N ASP A 21 10.06 8.73 7.74
CA ASP A 21 9.00 8.36 8.66
C ASP A 21 8.31 7.13 8.05
N GLY A 22 8.47 5.96 8.70
CA GLY A 22 7.93 4.67 8.22
C GLY A 22 6.39 4.59 8.23
N SER A 23 5.72 5.72 8.43
CA SER A 23 4.27 5.88 8.44
C SER A 23 3.76 6.38 7.08
N GLY A 24 4.17 5.69 6.01
CA GLY A 24 3.58 5.88 4.70
C GLY A 24 2.17 5.31 4.69
N PHE A 25 1.16 6.17 4.62
CA PHE A 25 -0.24 5.83 4.29
C PHE A 25 -0.36 4.98 3.01
N LEU A 26 0.69 4.97 2.18
CA LEU A 26 0.90 4.10 1.04
C LEU A 26 2.16 3.24 1.27
N SER A 27 2.13 2.33 2.23
CA SER A 27 3.10 1.24 2.27
C SER A 27 2.92 0.48 0.96
N ALA A 28 3.85 0.68 0.01
CA ALA A 28 3.81 0.04 -1.30
C ALA A 28 3.82 -1.45 -1.05
N SER A 29 2.64 -2.05 -1.11
CA SER A 29 2.44 -3.42 -0.77
C SER A 29 3.09 -4.23 -1.88
N SER A 30 4.16 -4.94 -1.53
CA SER A 30 4.97 -5.66 -2.52
C SER A 30 4.28 -6.90 -3.07
N MET A 31 3.02 -7.16 -2.71
CA MET A 31 2.29 -8.30 -3.25
C MET A 31 1.67 -7.89 -4.58
N SER A 32 1.98 -8.66 -5.61
CA SER A 32 1.29 -8.59 -6.88
C SER A 32 -0.21 -8.80 -6.65
N SER A 33 -1.03 -7.96 -7.30
CA SER A 33 -2.50 -8.05 -7.31
C SER A 33 -3.20 -7.60 -6.02
N GLU A 34 -2.91 -6.39 -5.55
CA GLU A 34 -3.70 -5.71 -4.52
C GLU A 34 -4.58 -4.61 -5.13
N VAL A 35 -5.80 -4.48 -4.62
CA VAL A 35 -6.74 -3.44 -5.04
C VAL A 35 -7.26 -2.71 -3.81
N LEU A 36 -7.11 -1.38 -3.83
CA LEU A 36 -7.68 -0.51 -2.82
C LEU A 36 -9.04 0.00 -3.29
N VAL A 37 -10.07 -0.20 -2.48
CA VAL A 37 -11.43 0.26 -2.74
C VAL A 37 -11.73 1.42 -1.81
N ILE A 38 -12.08 2.57 -2.39
CA ILE A 38 -12.48 3.78 -1.65
C ILE A 38 -13.99 3.92 -1.87
N MET A 39 -14.76 3.52 -0.88
CA MET A 39 -16.23 3.48 -0.90
C MET A 39 -16.75 3.65 0.53
N ASP A 40 -17.91 4.29 0.68
CA ASP A 40 -18.58 4.42 1.97
C ASP A 40 -18.83 3.04 2.58
N GLU A 41 -18.66 2.93 3.89
CA GLU A 41 -18.79 1.65 4.61
C GLU A 41 -20.17 1.02 4.42
N ASN A 42 -21.24 1.82 4.42
CA ASN A 42 -22.60 1.31 4.25
C ASN A 42 -22.85 0.78 2.83
N GLU A 43 -22.22 1.38 1.81
CA GLU A 43 -22.32 0.91 0.43
C GLU A 43 -21.44 -0.32 0.17
N TRP A 44 -20.28 -0.38 0.83
CA TRP A 44 -19.35 -1.49 0.74
C TRP A 44 -19.90 -2.77 1.38
N GLU A 45 -20.56 -2.66 2.53
CA GLU A 45 -21.25 -3.77 3.19
C GLU A 45 -22.61 -4.10 2.54
N GLY A 46 -23.13 -3.18 1.72
CA GLY A 46 -24.38 -3.34 0.99
C GLY A 46 -24.30 -4.29 -0.21
N GLU A 47 -25.43 -4.46 -0.89
CA GLU A 47 -25.55 -5.35 -2.07
C GLU A 47 -24.56 -4.97 -3.19
N THR A 48 -24.40 -3.68 -3.44
CA THR A 48 -23.48 -3.16 -4.47
C THR A 48 -22.03 -3.48 -4.15
N GLY A 49 -21.60 -3.22 -2.91
CA GLY A 49 -20.24 -3.53 -2.47
C GLY A 49 -19.97 -5.03 -2.48
N ARG A 50 -20.95 -5.86 -2.10
CA ARG A 50 -20.83 -7.31 -2.17
C ARG A 50 -20.70 -7.82 -3.61
N ALA A 51 -21.50 -7.29 -4.53
CA ALA A 51 -21.41 -7.64 -5.95
C ALA A 51 -20.04 -7.27 -6.54
N LEU A 52 -19.50 -6.10 -6.17
CA LEU A 52 -18.15 -5.69 -6.58
C LEU A 52 -17.08 -6.61 -5.96
N PHE A 53 -17.20 -6.93 -4.67
CA PHE A 53 -16.29 -7.85 -3.97
C PHE A 53 -16.24 -9.21 -4.65
N ASP A 54 -17.38 -9.79 -5.03
CA ASP A 54 -17.44 -11.11 -5.67
C ASP A 54 -16.71 -11.13 -7.02
N VAL A 55 -16.78 -10.03 -7.79
CA VAL A 55 -16.04 -9.89 -9.04
C VAL A 55 -14.53 -9.79 -8.78
N LEU A 56 -14.11 -8.97 -7.82
CA LEU A 56 -12.69 -8.79 -7.49
C LEU A 56 -12.08 -10.04 -6.84
N ASN A 57 -12.86 -10.75 -6.04
CA ASN A 57 -12.49 -11.99 -5.36
C ASN A 57 -12.69 -13.24 -6.24
N SER A 58 -12.98 -13.07 -7.53
CA SER A 58 -13.11 -14.19 -8.47
C SER A 58 -11.80 -14.99 -8.56
N PRO A 59 -11.87 -16.31 -8.83
CA PRO A 59 -10.69 -17.15 -8.86
C PRO A 59 -9.74 -16.79 -10.00
N ALA A 60 -8.44 -16.84 -9.72
CA ALA A 60 -7.39 -16.70 -10.70
C ALA A 60 -7.44 -17.84 -11.72
N LYS A 61 -7.40 -17.48 -13.01
CA LYS A 61 -7.52 -18.45 -14.09
C LYS A 61 -6.27 -19.32 -14.19
N GLY A 62 -6.48 -20.63 -14.36
CA GLY A 62 -5.40 -21.59 -14.60
C GLY A 62 -4.77 -22.19 -13.33
N LEU A 63 -5.25 -21.82 -12.14
CA LEU A 63 -4.81 -22.42 -10.89
C LEU A 63 -5.76 -23.57 -10.48
N PRO A 64 -5.21 -24.70 -9.99
CA PRO A 64 -6.00 -25.84 -9.55
C PRO A 64 -6.69 -25.60 -8.20
N GLN A 65 -6.19 -24.65 -7.41
CA GLN A 65 -6.73 -24.24 -6.12
C GLN A 65 -7.38 -22.86 -6.22
N PHE A 66 -8.39 -22.60 -5.39
CA PHE A 66 -8.99 -21.27 -5.32
C PHE A 66 -7.99 -20.28 -4.76
N GLU A 67 -7.56 -19.34 -5.60
CA GLU A 67 -6.84 -18.15 -5.20
C GLU A 67 -7.58 -16.94 -5.79
N PRO A 68 -7.89 -15.92 -4.99
CA PRO A 68 -8.58 -14.73 -5.51
C PRO A 68 -7.66 -13.94 -6.44
N ASN A 69 -8.25 -13.32 -7.48
CA ASN A 69 -7.54 -12.49 -8.43
C ASN A 69 -6.85 -11.30 -7.76
N PHE A 70 -7.48 -10.73 -6.74
CA PHE A 70 -6.95 -9.58 -6.00
C PHE A 70 -7.09 -9.78 -4.49
N ARG A 71 -6.13 -9.24 -3.73
CA ARG A 71 -6.37 -8.92 -2.31
C ARG A 71 -7.06 -7.57 -2.23
N VAL A 72 -8.31 -7.59 -1.78
CA VAL A 72 -9.14 -6.39 -1.65
C VAL A 72 -8.90 -5.74 -0.29
N ILE A 73 -8.55 -4.46 -0.29
CA ILE A 73 -8.41 -3.64 0.92
C ILE A 73 -9.36 -2.45 0.79
N GLN A 74 -10.30 -2.32 1.71
CA GLN A 74 -11.17 -1.15 1.77
C GLN A 74 -10.46 -0.04 2.57
N LEU A 75 -10.49 1.17 2.05
CA LEU A 75 -10.17 2.39 2.79
C LEU A 75 -11.46 3.19 2.99
N THR A 76 -11.80 3.46 4.25
CA THR A 76 -12.88 4.34 4.71
C THR A 76 -12.35 5.72 5.04
#